data_AF-A0A1T4ZR35-F1
#
_entry.id   AF-A0A1T4ZR35-F1
#
_cell.length_a   1.000
_cell.length_b   1.000
_cell.length_c   1.000
_cell.angle_alpha   90.00
_cell.angle_beta   90.00
_cell.angle_gamma   90.00
#
_symmetry.space_group_name_H-M   'P 1'
#
loop_
_entity.id
_entity.type
_entity.pdbx_description
1 polymer ?
#
loop_
_entity_poly.entity_id
_entity_poly.type
_entity_poly.pdbx_seq_one_letter_code
_entity_poly.pdbx_strand_id
1 'polypeptide(L)'
;MVPGRPTAAGNAGERLTWLGRPHEFNVGVDTNNGLLTIQSSIESYLNQAGDDTIISDQVWVSMTGPAPMTMVDVRERCRELSIFLTTLLVLPVDILTVVVTGPDGRPNYACFGYYEPKEDDSREWHRFLLSQHMAEDRWKKLLDHFCRSDLRKVAWIRLSGMPRHDGFWEFALFGYASILQAVVKAKAKATGKRVDSVAPSAKVMGAVERQLKAMAEPLGSAAYARVVGAVEKDLARREKSFAGCYGYAVSVSDPRIVRTINLTADDFELIKELRNAIAHGDALELTVEEQERLPRVVNKVALLLMYWAWLDLGLSDADFLESLHQTSNRLVGQADICRIALDRALGRAEFHTVSTAAFAALPAKKAMIIHGCFRRLPYGGLQFDAGLTAALAEVTRGETLGMDGVADALGVAPATLTVLGQAYIESGERIIEFISPYIIDVDPIVP
;
A
#
# COMPACT_ATOMS: atom_id res chain seq x y z
N MET A 1 11.07 20.17 -10.05
CA MET A 1 9.89 20.64 -9.29
C MET A 1 9.25 19.41 -8.68
N VAL A 2 9.18 19.33 -7.36
CA VAL A 2 8.45 18.24 -6.69
C VAL A 2 6.96 18.57 -6.81
N PRO A 3 6.13 17.71 -7.44
CA PRO A 3 4.69 17.93 -7.47
C PRO A 3 4.16 17.97 -6.03
N GLY A 4 3.37 18.98 -5.70
CA GLY A 4 2.58 18.99 -4.46
C GLY A 4 3.12 19.78 -3.27
N ARG A 5 4.18 20.60 -3.40
CA ARG A 5 4.45 21.61 -2.36
C ARG A 5 3.48 22.78 -2.56
N PRO A 6 2.61 23.12 -1.59
CA PRO A 6 1.87 24.37 -1.66
C PRO A 6 2.89 25.50 -1.62
N THR A 7 3.02 26.20 -2.73
CA THR A 7 3.88 27.38 -2.83
C THR A 7 3.00 28.61 -2.92
N ALA A 8 3.18 29.54 -2.01
CA ALA A 8 2.54 30.85 -2.11
C ALA A 8 3.25 31.65 -3.22
N ALA A 9 2.45 32.22 -4.12
CA ALA A 9 2.89 33.16 -5.14
C ALA A 9 2.21 34.51 -4.90
N GLY A 10 2.98 35.59 -5.00
CA GLY A 10 2.50 36.96 -4.84
C GLY A 10 3.65 37.90 -4.50
N ASN A 11 3.47 39.18 -4.80
CA ASN A 11 4.44 40.21 -4.42
C ASN A 11 4.10 40.80 -3.04
N ALA A 12 5.10 41.38 -2.38
CA ALA A 12 4.88 42.10 -1.13
C ALA A 12 3.88 43.25 -1.34
N GLY A 13 2.87 43.33 -0.48
CA GLY A 13 1.79 44.31 -0.59
C GLY A 13 0.63 43.91 -1.52
N GLU A 14 0.71 42.75 -2.17
CA GLU A 14 -0.34 42.20 -3.03
C GLU A 14 -1.02 40.96 -2.42
N ARG A 15 -2.01 40.40 -3.15
CA ARG A 15 -2.70 39.17 -2.76
C ARG A 15 -1.78 37.96 -2.93
N LEU A 16 -1.55 37.23 -1.84
CA LEU A 16 -0.92 35.91 -1.89
C LEU A 16 -1.89 34.86 -2.42
N THR A 17 -1.42 34.00 -3.31
CA THR A 17 -2.18 32.87 -3.89
C THR A 17 -1.43 31.57 -3.67
N TRP A 18 -2.08 30.58 -3.07
CA TRP A 18 -1.52 29.24 -2.93
C TRP A 18 -1.58 28.48 -4.26
N LEU A 19 -0.42 28.14 -4.82
CA LEU A 19 -0.31 27.24 -5.96
C LEU A 19 -0.52 25.80 -5.52
N GLY A 20 -1.30 25.03 -6.28
CA GLY A 20 -1.58 23.62 -5.99
C GLY A 20 -2.63 23.39 -4.90
N ARG A 21 -3.43 24.41 -4.54
CA ARG A 21 -4.54 24.25 -3.58
C ARG A 21 -5.54 23.20 -4.08
N PRO A 22 -5.97 22.23 -3.25
CA PRO A 22 -6.93 21.22 -3.67
C PRO A 22 -8.27 21.84 -4.09
N HIS A 23 -8.89 21.26 -5.10
CA HIS A 23 -10.22 21.66 -5.54
C HIS A 23 -11.26 21.27 -4.49
N GLU A 24 -12.15 22.21 -4.18
CA GLU A 24 -13.37 21.92 -3.44
C GLU A 24 -14.24 20.95 -4.24
N PHE A 25 -14.91 20.03 -3.56
CA PHE A 25 -15.83 19.09 -4.19
C PHE A 25 -17.21 19.18 -3.54
N ASN A 26 -18.23 18.89 -4.32
CA ASN A 26 -19.61 18.74 -3.84
C ASN A 26 -20.22 17.53 -4.54
N VAL A 27 -20.49 16.47 -3.78
CA VAL A 27 -20.91 15.18 -4.32
C VAL A 27 -22.10 14.62 -3.56
N GLY A 28 -23.06 14.06 -4.29
CA GLY A 28 -24.14 13.26 -3.74
C GLY A 28 -23.79 11.77 -3.76
N VAL A 29 -23.94 11.10 -2.61
CA VAL A 29 -23.65 9.67 -2.41
C VAL A 29 -24.94 8.97 -1.98
N ASP A 30 -25.31 7.92 -2.71
CA ASP A 30 -26.49 7.13 -2.36
C ASP A 30 -26.17 6.23 -1.17
N THR A 31 -26.90 6.42 -0.08
CA THR A 31 -26.84 5.56 1.11
C THR A 31 -28.15 4.81 1.28
N ASN A 32 -28.15 3.79 2.14
CA ASN A 32 -29.39 3.08 2.50
C ASN A 32 -30.46 4.00 3.11
N ASN A 33 -30.07 5.20 3.58
CA ASN A 33 -30.96 6.18 4.21
C ASN A 33 -31.25 7.38 3.27
N GLY A 34 -30.98 7.23 1.96
CA GLY A 34 -31.17 8.26 0.95
C GLY A 34 -29.88 8.99 0.57
N LEU A 35 -30.03 10.08 -0.20
CA LEU A 35 -28.90 10.83 -0.77
C LEU A 35 -28.20 11.66 0.29
N LEU A 36 -26.93 11.34 0.57
CA LEU A 36 -26.04 12.11 1.44
C LEU A 36 -25.21 13.05 0.56
N THR A 37 -25.33 14.37 0.77
CA THR A 37 -24.47 15.36 0.12
C THR A 37 -23.22 15.58 0.97
N ILE A 38 -22.05 15.47 0.36
CA ILE A 38 -20.75 15.70 1.01
C ILE A 38 -20.03 16.79 0.22
N GLN A 39 -19.66 17.86 0.91
CA GLN A 39 -18.98 19.01 0.35
C GLN A 39 -17.68 19.29 1.11
N SER A 40 -16.61 19.64 0.40
CA SER A 40 -15.44 20.25 1.01
C SER A 40 -15.42 21.77 0.78
N SER A 41 -14.91 22.49 1.76
CA SER A 41 -14.52 23.90 1.62
C SER A 41 -13.17 24.13 2.30
N ILE A 42 -12.42 25.12 1.82
CA ILE A 42 -11.11 25.45 2.39
C ILE A 42 -11.14 26.87 2.93
N GLU A 43 -10.96 26.99 4.24
CA GLU A 43 -10.87 28.26 4.93
C GLU A 43 -9.43 28.55 5.32
N SER A 44 -9.00 29.80 5.10
CA SER A 44 -7.65 30.26 5.40
C SER A 44 -7.71 31.28 6.52
N TYR A 45 -6.90 31.05 7.54
CA TYR A 45 -6.79 31.89 8.73
C TYR A 45 -5.41 32.54 8.77
N LEU A 46 -5.36 33.78 9.25
CA LEU A 46 -4.12 34.51 9.41
C LEU A 46 -3.95 34.83 10.89
N ASN A 47 -2.93 34.23 11.50
CA ASN A 47 -2.61 34.39 12.91
C ASN A 47 -1.27 35.12 13.04
N GLN A 48 -1.18 36.10 13.93
CA GLN A 48 0.11 36.68 14.32
C GLN A 48 0.74 35.87 15.45
N ALA A 49 2.00 35.50 15.29
CA ALA A 49 2.81 34.81 16.29
C ALA A 49 4.11 35.58 16.49
N GLY A 50 4.07 36.62 17.34
CA GLY A 50 5.18 37.57 17.46
C GLY A 50 5.32 38.43 16.20
N ASP A 51 6.53 38.48 15.65
CA ASP A 51 6.81 39.17 14.37
C ASP A 51 6.42 38.34 13.14
N ASP A 52 6.13 37.05 13.33
CA ASP A 52 5.75 36.14 12.25
C ASP A 52 4.24 36.17 12.00
N THR A 53 3.87 36.11 10.72
CA THR A 53 2.49 35.87 10.29
C THR A 53 2.34 34.43 9.85
N ILE A 54 1.53 33.67 10.58
CA ILE A 54 1.22 32.27 10.28
C ILE A 54 -0.08 32.24 9.48
N ILE A 55 -0.02 31.67 8.28
CA ILE A 55 -1.21 31.35 7.49
C ILE A 55 -1.53 29.88 7.72
N SER A 56 -2.75 29.60 8.17
CA SER A 56 -3.25 28.25 8.43
C SER A 56 -4.43 27.96 7.51
N ASP A 57 -4.36 26.90 6.71
CA ASP A 57 -5.49 26.41 5.92
C ASP A 57 -6.19 25.27 6.68
N GLN A 58 -7.51 25.33 6.74
CA GLN A 58 -8.37 24.28 7.28
C GLN A 58 -9.33 23.79 6.20
N VAL A 59 -9.45 22.46 6.10
CA VAL A 59 -10.42 21.82 5.22
C VAL A 59 -11.65 21.46 6.05
N TRP A 60 -12.79 22.04 5.70
CA TRP A 60 -14.08 21.68 6.25
C TRP A 60 -14.74 20.65 5.34
N VAL A 61 -15.27 19.58 5.93
CA VAL A 61 -16.12 18.62 5.22
C VAL A 61 -17.52 18.70 5.81
N SER A 62 -18.45 19.22 5.01
CA SER A 62 -19.86 19.32 5.37
C SER A 62 -20.62 18.12 4.84
N MET A 63 -21.51 17.56 5.67
CA MET A 63 -22.38 16.45 5.29
C MET A 63 -23.84 16.83 5.54
N THR A 64 -24.68 16.68 4.52
CA THR A 64 -26.11 16.99 4.59
C THR A 64 -26.91 15.79 4.15
N GLY A 65 -27.75 15.27 5.06
CA GLY A 65 -28.62 14.14 4.81
C GLY A 65 -29.99 14.58 4.31
N PRO A 66 -30.80 13.64 3.79
CA PRO A 66 -32.15 13.94 3.31
C PRO A 66 -33.16 14.20 4.45
N ALA A 67 -32.79 13.85 5.69
CA ALA A 67 -33.56 14.09 6.90
C ALA A 67 -32.64 14.59 8.02
N PRO A 68 -33.19 15.25 9.06
CA PRO A 68 -32.41 15.65 10.23
C PRO A 68 -31.66 14.45 10.83
N MET A 69 -30.35 14.63 11.06
CA MET A 69 -29.50 13.59 11.63
C MET A 69 -29.58 13.62 13.16
N THR A 70 -29.65 12.44 13.78
CA THR A 70 -29.49 12.30 15.23
C THR A 70 -28.01 12.41 15.61
N MET A 71 -27.71 12.61 16.90
CA MET A 71 -26.32 12.61 17.37
C MET A 71 -25.61 11.27 17.16
N VAL A 72 -26.36 10.16 17.07
CA VAL A 72 -25.80 8.85 16.71
C VAL A 72 -25.38 8.84 15.24
N ASP A 73 -26.20 9.38 14.35
CA ASP A 73 -25.87 9.50 12.92
C ASP A 73 -24.63 10.40 12.71
N VAL A 74 -24.59 11.56 13.39
CA VAL A 74 -23.43 12.47 13.32
C VAL A 74 -22.16 11.75 13.78
N ARG A 75 -22.24 10.99 14.90
CA ARG A 75 -21.14 10.18 15.40
C ARG A 75 -20.67 9.17 14.35
N GLU A 76 -21.59 8.38 13.80
CA GLU A 76 -21.27 7.38 12.78
C GLU A 76 -20.65 7.99 11.52
N ARG A 77 -21.15 9.13 11.03
CA ARG A 77 -20.61 9.81 9.85
C ARG A 77 -19.21 10.37 10.05
N CYS A 78 -18.93 10.96 11.22
CA CYS A 78 -17.58 11.39 11.57
C CYS A 78 -16.62 10.20 11.56
N ARG A 79 -17.03 9.08 12.17
CA ARG A 79 -16.23 7.85 12.18
C ARG A 79 -15.99 7.31 10.78
N GLU A 80 -17.03 7.22 9.94
CA GLU A 80 -16.93 6.77 8.55
C GLU A 80 -15.99 7.65 7.72
N LEU A 81 -16.05 8.98 7.90
CA LEU A 81 -15.13 9.91 7.24
C LEU A 81 -13.67 9.66 7.67
N SER A 82 -13.41 9.51 8.97
CA SER A 82 -12.06 9.23 9.48
C SER A 82 -11.52 7.89 8.95
N ILE A 83 -12.35 6.85 8.88
CA ILE A 83 -11.98 5.56 8.28
C ILE A 83 -11.63 5.74 6.80
N PHE A 84 -12.49 6.41 6.04
CA PHE A 84 -12.30 6.66 4.62
C PHE A 84 -10.99 7.40 4.34
N LEU A 85 -10.77 8.54 5.00
CA LEU A 85 -9.58 9.36 4.80
C LEU A 85 -8.32 8.65 5.30
N THR A 86 -8.36 7.99 6.46
CA THR A 86 -7.21 7.23 6.97
C THR A 86 -6.82 6.10 6.01
N THR A 87 -7.80 5.41 5.43
CA THR A 87 -7.56 4.31 4.48
C THR A 87 -6.98 4.84 3.16
N LEU A 88 -7.48 5.98 2.67
CA LEU A 88 -6.96 6.62 1.46
C LEU A 88 -5.54 7.14 1.65
N LEU A 89 -5.27 7.83 2.77
CA LEU A 89 -3.98 8.49 3.00
C LEU A 89 -2.92 7.54 3.56
N VAL A 90 -3.35 6.39 4.11
CA VAL A 90 -2.49 5.45 4.84
C VAL A 90 -1.79 6.13 6.01
N LEU A 91 -2.50 7.06 6.63
CA LEU A 91 -2.07 7.82 7.80
C LEU A 91 -3.26 8.12 8.71
N PRO A 92 -3.07 8.14 10.03
CA PRO A 92 -4.09 8.58 10.97
C PRO A 92 -4.69 9.94 10.61
N VAL A 93 -5.98 9.99 10.25
CA VAL A 93 -6.74 11.24 10.12
C VAL A 93 -7.66 11.44 11.30
N ASP A 94 -7.42 12.53 12.04
CA ASP A 94 -8.20 12.90 13.22
C ASP A 94 -9.15 14.08 12.90
N ILE A 95 -10.32 14.07 13.54
CA ILE A 95 -11.33 15.13 13.40
C ILE A 95 -11.16 16.08 14.57
N LEU A 96 -10.67 17.28 14.29
CA LEU A 96 -10.38 18.30 15.30
C LEU A 96 -11.65 18.93 15.89
N THR A 97 -12.67 19.15 15.05
CA THR A 97 -13.89 19.86 15.45
C THR A 97 -15.06 19.35 14.64
N VAL A 98 -16.21 19.21 15.29
CA VAL A 98 -17.49 18.91 14.63
C VAL A 98 -18.48 20.01 14.96
N VAL A 99 -19.03 20.64 13.93
CA VAL A 99 -20.08 21.65 14.04
C VAL A 99 -21.37 21.05 13.51
N VAL A 100 -22.44 21.15 14.29
CA VAL A 100 -23.77 20.66 13.97
C VAL A 100 -24.75 21.83 13.97
N THR A 101 -25.48 22.02 12.88
CA THR A 101 -26.50 23.06 12.79
C THR A 101 -27.81 22.54 13.38
N GLY A 102 -28.30 23.19 14.43
CA GLY A 102 -29.56 22.85 15.09
C GLY A 102 -30.80 23.24 14.27
N PRO A 103 -32.01 22.84 14.72
CA PRO A 103 -33.27 23.23 14.07
C PRO A 103 -33.52 24.74 14.02
N ASP A 104 -32.91 25.48 14.94
CA ASP A 104 -32.94 26.95 15.03
C ASP A 104 -31.92 27.63 14.10
N GLY A 105 -31.18 26.84 13.30
CA GLY A 105 -30.13 27.31 12.40
C GLY A 105 -28.83 27.69 13.12
N ARG A 106 -28.73 27.49 14.44
CA ARG A 106 -27.52 27.86 15.19
C ARG A 106 -26.48 26.75 15.14
N PRO A 107 -25.18 27.08 14.96
CA PRO A 107 -24.11 26.10 15.04
C PRO A 107 -23.88 25.69 16.49
N ASN A 108 -23.74 24.39 16.73
CA ASN A 108 -23.39 23.79 18.01
C ASN A 108 -22.14 22.92 17.82
N TYR A 109 -21.24 22.94 18.80
CA TYR A 109 -20.04 22.11 18.75
C TYR A 109 -20.33 20.74 19.37
N ALA A 110 -19.99 19.68 18.63
CA ALA A 110 -20.00 18.32 19.13
C ALA A 110 -18.56 17.84 19.28
N CYS A 111 -18.26 17.22 20.41
CA CYS A 111 -16.98 16.55 20.63
C CYS A 111 -17.22 15.04 20.65
N PHE A 112 -16.50 14.33 19.78
CA PHE A 112 -16.47 12.88 19.78
C PHE A 112 -15.03 12.44 19.94
N GLY A 113 -14.69 11.92 21.12
CA GLY A 113 -13.41 11.28 21.32
C GLY A 113 -13.34 10.02 20.45
N TYR A 114 -12.53 10.05 19.39
CA TYR A 114 -12.17 8.86 18.63
C TYR A 114 -10.71 8.51 18.82
N TYR A 115 -9.83 9.50 18.73
CA TYR A 115 -8.40 9.38 18.92
C TYR A 115 -7.85 10.68 19.52
N GLU A 116 -6.79 10.55 20.31
CA GLU A 116 -6.03 11.69 20.79
C GLU A 116 -5.14 12.17 19.64
N PRO A 117 -5.19 13.47 19.26
CA PRO A 117 -4.30 14.01 18.24
C PRO A 117 -2.85 13.80 18.69
N LYS A 118 -2.05 13.07 17.91
CA LYS A 118 -0.60 13.05 18.15
C LYS A 118 -0.03 14.40 17.69
N GLU A 119 0.88 14.98 18.46
CA GLU A 119 1.65 16.15 18.01
C GLU A 119 2.40 15.75 16.74
N ASP A 120 2.05 16.42 15.63
CA ASP A 120 2.59 16.12 14.32
C ASP A 120 3.82 17.01 14.06
N ASP A 121 4.92 16.39 13.65
CA ASP A 121 6.12 17.13 13.27
C ASP A 121 5.85 17.73 11.88
N SER A 122 5.80 19.05 11.78
CA SER A 122 5.31 19.85 10.63
C SER A 122 5.92 19.60 9.22
N ARG A 123 6.71 18.54 9.00
CA ARG A 123 7.50 18.27 7.79
C ARG A 123 6.98 17.10 6.93
N GLU A 124 5.73 16.67 7.11
CA GLU A 124 5.27 15.31 6.74
C GLU A 124 4.40 15.17 5.47
N TRP A 125 4.23 16.20 4.66
CA TRP A 125 3.36 16.14 3.47
C TRP A 125 3.76 15.10 2.40
N HIS A 126 5.00 14.59 2.42
CA HIS A 126 5.44 13.47 1.57
C HIS A 126 4.99 12.09 2.08
N ARG A 127 4.42 12.00 3.28
CA ARG A 127 4.05 10.73 3.91
C ARG A 127 2.72 10.16 3.42
N PHE A 128 1.92 10.93 2.68
CA PHE A 128 0.68 10.39 2.10
C PHE A 128 1.01 9.37 1.01
N LEU A 129 0.26 8.27 1.00
CA LEU A 129 0.36 7.31 -0.11
C LEU A 129 -0.41 7.81 -1.33
N LEU A 130 -1.66 8.28 -1.12
CA LEU A 130 -2.45 8.86 -2.20
C LEU A 130 -2.01 10.30 -2.48
N SER A 131 -1.67 10.58 -3.73
CA SER A 131 -1.38 11.94 -4.18
C SER A 131 -2.67 12.70 -4.55
N GLN A 132 -2.64 14.03 -4.46
CA GLN A 132 -3.81 14.88 -4.67
C GLN A 132 -4.48 14.69 -6.05
N HIS A 133 -3.69 14.69 -7.13
CA HIS A 133 -4.21 14.53 -8.50
C HIS A 133 -4.90 13.17 -8.72
N MET A 134 -4.61 12.18 -7.87
CA MET A 134 -5.31 10.91 -7.89
C MET A 134 -6.68 10.97 -7.21
N ALA A 135 -6.95 11.94 -6.34
CA ALA A 135 -8.28 12.11 -5.75
C ALA A 135 -9.14 13.12 -6.53
N GLU A 136 -8.49 14.09 -7.18
CA GLU A 136 -9.13 15.12 -8.00
C GLU A 136 -10.09 14.50 -9.02
N ASP A 137 -11.29 15.08 -9.10
CA ASP A 137 -12.41 14.65 -9.94
C ASP A 137 -12.95 13.22 -9.69
N ARG A 138 -12.35 12.46 -8.77
CA ARG A 138 -12.74 11.08 -8.43
C ARG A 138 -13.48 10.96 -7.09
N TRP A 139 -13.65 12.05 -6.34
CA TRP A 139 -14.29 12.06 -5.01
C TRP A 139 -15.63 11.34 -4.97
N LYS A 140 -16.54 11.61 -5.93
CA LYS A 140 -17.83 10.92 -5.99
C LYS A 140 -17.66 9.40 -6.11
N LYS A 141 -16.82 8.96 -7.04
CA LYS A 141 -16.54 7.53 -7.26
C LYS A 141 -15.98 6.89 -5.99
N LEU A 142 -14.99 7.52 -5.36
CA LEU A 142 -14.33 7.00 -4.16
C LEU A 142 -15.33 6.84 -3.01
N LEU A 143 -16.16 7.85 -2.77
CA LEU A 143 -17.16 7.83 -1.70
C LEU A 143 -18.30 6.85 -2.00
N ASP A 144 -18.79 6.77 -3.25
CA ASP A 144 -19.80 5.78 -3.65
C ASP A 144 -19.31 4.35 -3.42
N HIS A 145 -18.05 4.06 -3.81
CA HIS A 145 -17.43 2.76 -3.59
C HIS A 145 -17.27 2.46 -2.10
N PHE A 146 -16.77 3.42 -1.32
CA PHE A 146 -16.66 3.28 0.13
C PHE A 146 -18.02 2.94 0.76
N CYS A 147 -19.07 3.71 0.45
CA CYS A 147 -20.41 3.50 1.02
C CYS A 147 -21.10 2.21 0.55
N ARG A 148 -20.61 1.55 -0.51
CA ARG A 148 -21.09 0.25 -0.98
C ARG A 148 -20.28 -0.93 -0.43
N SER A 149 -19.06 -0.70 0.04
CA SER A 149 -18.20 -1.74 0.61
C SER A 149 -18.78 -2.34 1.90
N ASP A 150 -19.07 -3.64 1.90
CA ASP A 150 -19.42 -4.38 3.12
C ASP A 150 -18.23 -4.51 4.09
N LEU A 151 -17.01 -4.50 3.54
CA LEU A 151 -15.78 -4.60 4.31
C LEU A 151 -15.51 -3.35 5.15
N ARG A 152 -16.10 -2.19 4.80
CA ARG A 152 -15.91 -0.93 5.54
C ARG A 152 -16.22 -1.07 7.03
N LYS A 153 -17.31 -1.77 7.38
CA LYS A 153 -17.82 -1.87 8.76
C LYS A 153 -17.11 -2.94 9.59
N VAL A 154 -16.31 -3.80 8.97
CA VAL A 154 -15.70 -4.96 9.63
C VAL A 154 -14.18 -4.94 9.52
N ALA A 155 -13.65 -4.84 8.31
CA ALA A 155 -12.21 -4.89 8.04
C ALA A 155 -11.59 -3.50 8.01
N TRP A 156 -12.11 -2.57 7.18
CA TRP A 156 -11.44 -1.28 6.97
C TRP A 156 -11.47 -0.39 8.20
N ILE A 157 -12.51 -0.49 9.02
CA ILE A 157 -12.59 0.17 10.32
C ILE A 157 -11.50 -0.25 11.31
N ARG A 158 -11.07 -1.51 11.27
CA ARG A 158 -9.97 -2.01 12.10
C ARG A 158 -8.65 -1.62 11.49
N LEU A 159 -8.55 -1.76 10.17
CA LEU A 159 -7.38 -1.41 9.40
C LEU A 159 -7.02 0.07 9.54
N SER A 160 -7.99 0.99 9.52
CA SER A 160 -7.76 2.42 9.76
C SER A 160 -7.31 2.72 11.19
N GLY A 161 -7.61 1.84 12.15
CA GLY A 161 -7.12 1.96 13.52
C GLY A 161 -5.67 1.50 13.69
N MET A 162 -5.20 0.55 12.87
CA MET A 162 -3.88 -0.09 13.06
C MET A 162 -2.68 0.87 13.01
N PRO A 163 -2.62 1.88 12.11
CA PRO A 163 -1.49 2.82 12.08
C PRO A 163 -1.29 3.62 13.37
N ARG A 164 -2.31 3.68 14.24
CA ARG A 164 -2.25 4.40 15.52
C ARG A 164 -1.71 3.54 16.67
N HIS A 165 -1.63 2.23 16.47
CA HIS A 165 -1.21 1.30 17.51
C HIS A 165 0.28 1.48 17.84
N ASP A 166 0.57 1.81 19.09
CA ASP A 166 1.93 2.07 19.61
C ASP A 166 2.32 1.10 20.74
N GLY A 167 1.64 -0.06 20.80
CA GLY A 167 1.84 -1.08 21.83
C GLY A 167 2.80 -2.20 21.42
N PHE A 168 2.71 -3.32 22.12
CA PHE A 168 3.50 -4.53 21.85
C PHE A 168 3.28 -5.07 20.43
N TRP A 169 4.36 -5.55 19.80
CA TRP A 169 4.35 -5.98 18.39
C TRP A 169 3.38 -7.14 18.14
N GLU A 170 3.15 -7.98 19.16
CA GLU A 170 2.23 -9.12 19.13
C GLU A 170 0.80 -8.66 18.80
N PHE A 171 0.37 -7.54 19.36
CA PHE A 171 -0.95 -6.97 19.08
C PHE A 171 -1.03 -6.40 17.66
N ALA A 172 0.04 -5.77 17.18
CA ALA A 172 0.11 -5.28 15.81
C ALA A 172 0.00 -6.45 14.82
N LEU A 173 0.81 -7.50 15.02
CA LEU A 173 0.78 -8.71 14.20
C LEU A 173 -0.59 -9.39 14.24
N PHE A 174 -1.12 -9.63 15.44
CA PHE A 174 -2.41 -10.30 15.62
C PHE A 174 -3.54 -9.49 14.97
N GLY A 175 -3.51 -8.16 15.11
CA GLY A 175 -4.45 -7.24 14.48
C GLY A 175 -4.43 -7.35 12.96
N TYR A 176 -3.26 -7.16 12.33
CA TYR A 176 -3.12 -7.27 10.88
C TYR A 176 -3.46 -8.68 10.36
N ALA A 177 -3.00 -9.73 11.03
CA ALA A 177 -3.31 -11.12 10.65
C ALA A 177 -4.81 -11.43 10.77
N SER A 178 -5.49 -10.89 11.77
CA SER A 178 -6.94 -11.04 11.94
C SER A 178 -7.73 -10.30 10.86
N ILE A 179 -7.28 -9.10 10.47
CA ILE A 179 -7.87 -8.35 9.35
C ILE A 179 -7.63 -9.10 8.03
N LEU A 180 -6.39 -9.58 7.80
CA LEU A 180 -6.03 -10.40 6.65
C LEU A 180 -6.96 -11.61 6.53
N GLN A 181 -7.13 -12.37 7.61
CA GLN A 181 -8.03 -13.53 7.63
C GLN A 181 -9.48 -13.16 7.31
N ALA A 182 -9.99 -12.05 7.85
CA ALA A 182 -11.35 -11.59 7.56
C ALA A 182 -11.54 -11.21 6.08
N VAL A 183 -10.59 -10.47 5.50
CA VAL A 183 -10.63 -10.02 4.10
C VAL A 183 -10.54 -11.20 3.15
N VAL A 184 -9.60 -12.13 3.34
CA VAL A 184 -9.45 -13.28 2.43
C VAL A 184 -10.66 -14.22 2.49
N LYS A 185 -11.28 -14.39 3.67
CA LYS A 185 -12.53 -15.14 3.81
C LYS A 185 -13.68 -14.48 3.07
N ALA A 186 -13.82 -13.15 3.18
CA ALA A 186 -14.85 -12.41 2.46
C ALA A 186 -14.67 -12.53 0.94
N LYS A 187 -13.45 -12.34 0.42
CA LYS A 187 -13.11 -12.53 -0.99
C LYS A 187 -13.40 -13.95 -1.48
N ALA A 188 -13.05 -14.97 -0.68
CA ALA A 188 -13.33 -16.37 -1.01
C ALA A 188 -14.83 -16.73 -0.96
N LYS A 189 -15.63 -16.04 -0.14
CA LYS A 189 -17.09 -16.25 -0.05
C LYS A 189 -17.81 -15.69 -1.28
N ALA A 190 -17.42 -14.50 -1.74
CA ALA A 190 -18.08 -13.80 -2.84
C ALA A 190 -18.12 -14.57 -4.17
N THR A 191 -17.15 -15.46 -4.41
CA THR A 191 -17.00 -16.15 -5.71
C THR A 191 -17.45 -17.61 -5.73
N GLY A 192 -17.89 -18.17 -4.60
CA GLY A 192 -18.44 -19.54 -4.54
C GLY A 192 -17.45 -20.68 -4.90
N LYS A 193 -16.18 -20.39 -5.23
CA LYS A 193 -15.19 -21.41 -5.59
C LYS A 193 -14.83 -22.30 -4.39
N ARG A 194 -14.54 -23.58 -4.68
CA ARG A 194 -13.98 -24.54 -3.73
C ARG A 194 -12.54 -24.12 -3.43
N VAL A 195 -12.34 -23.64 -2.21
CA VAL A 195 -11.03 -23.44 -1.59
C VAL A 195 -10.81 -24.62 -0.66
N ASP A 196 -9.55 -24.98 -0.40
CA ASP A 196 -9.22 -26.10 0.49
C ASP A 196 -10.00 -26.01 1.81
N SER A 197 -10.74 -27.08 2.07
CA SER A 197 -11.54 -27.27 3.28
C SER A 197 -10.65 -27.63 4.45
N VAL A 198 -10.92 -27.04 5.61
CA VAL A 198 -10.32 -27.47 6.89
C VAL A 198 -11.11 -28.66 7.42
N ALA A 199 -10.42 -29.60 8.07
CA ALA A 199 -11.11 -30.58 8.91
C ALA A 199 -11.91 -29.86 10.00
N PRO A 200 -13.16 -30.27 10.30
CA PRO A 200 -13.97 -29.63 11.33
C PRO A 200 -13.29 -29.76 12.71
N SER A 201 -13.48 -28.78 13.59
CA SER A 201 -12.85 -28.83 14.92
C SER A 201 -13.20 -30.11 15.69
N ALA A 202 -12.22 -30.69 16.39
CA ALA A 202 -12.41 -31.88 17.23
C ALA A 202 -13.48 -31.67 18.31
N LYS A 203 -13.67 -30.43 18.78
CA LYS A 203 -14.72 -30.08 19.74
C LYS A 203 -16.12 -30.19 19.13
N VAL A 204 -16.29 -29.75 17.89
CA VAL A 204 -17.56 -29.85 17.15
C VAL A 204 -17.83 -31.32 16.81
N MET A 205 -16.83 -32.04 16.31
CA MET A 205 -16.96 -33.48 16.03
C MET A 205 -17.26 -34.27 17.30
N GLY A 206 -16.60 -33.98 18.42
CA GLY A 206 -16.89 -34.58 19.71
C GLY A 206 -18.26 -34.20 20.29
N ALA A 207 -18.86 -33.08 19.87
CA ALA A 207 -20.25 -32.74 20.22
C ALA A 207 -21.26 -33.54 19.36
N VAL A 208 -21.00 -33.66 18.06
CA VAL A 208 -21.79 -34.49 17.12
C VAL A 208 -21.78 -35.94 17.59
N GLU A 209 -20.60 -36.49 17.89
CA GLU A 209 -20.46 -37.86 18.38
C GLU A 209 -21.20 -38.10 19.70
N ARG A 210 -21.15 -37.14 20.63
CA ARG A 210 -21.88 -37.22 21.90
C ARG A 210 -23.38 -37.19 21.68
N GLN A 211 -23.89 -36.34 20.79
CA GLN A 211 -25.32 -36.30 20.48
C GLN A 211 -25.79 -37.60 19.80
N LEU A 212 -25.01 -38.15 18.88
CA LEU A 212 -25.32 -39.43 18.23
C LEU A 212 -25.30 -40.61 19.22
N LYS A 213 -24.39 -40.61 20.20
CA LYS A 213 -24.33 -41.62 21.27
C LYS A 213 -25.46 -41.47 22.29
N ALA A 214 -26.03 -40.29 22.43
CA ALA A 214 -27.13 -39.99 23.38
C ALA A 214 -28.53 -40.19 22.77
N MET A 215 -28.63 -40.65 21.51
CA MET A 215 -29.92 -40.96 20.89
C MET A 215 -30.62 -42.12 21.60
N ALA A 216 -31.94 -42.01 21.77
CA ALA A 216 -32.76 -43.02 22.44
C ALA A 216 -32.68 -44.41 21.77
N GLU A 217 -32.47 -44.44 20.45
CA GLU A 217 -32.15 -45.64 19.69
C GLU A 217 -30.72 -45.52 19.13
N PRO A 218 -29.78 -46.37 19.58
CA PRO A 218 -28.41 -46.32 19.09
C PRO A 218 -28.32 -46.68 17.61
N LEU A 219 -27.64 -45.86 16.83
CA LEU A 219 -27.29 -46.18 15.46
C LEU A 219 -26.35 -47.40 15.42
N GLY A 220 -26.59 -48.34 14.51
CA GLY A 220 -25.61 -49.39 14.20
C GLY A 220 -24.28 -48.80 13.70
N SER A 221 -23.16 -49.48 13.93
CA SER A 221 -21.80 -48.98 13.65
C SER A 221 -21.61 -48.42 12.22
N ALA A 222 -22.17 -49.09 11.22
CA ALA A 222 -22.10 -48.66 9.82
C ALA A 222 -22.97 -47.43 9.50
N ALA A 223 -24.08 -47.23 10.22
CA ALA A 223 -24.91 -46.03 10.09
C ALA A 223 -24.26 -44.84 10.83
N TYR A 224 -23.70 -45.09 12.02
CA TYR A 224 -22.94 -44.12 12.79
C TYR A 224 -21.78 -43.53 11.99
N ALA A 225 -20.92 -44.38 11.43
CA ALA A 225 -19.76 -43.94 10.62
C ALA A 225 -20.18 -43.13 9.38
N ARG A 226 -21.30 -43.50 8.73
CA ARG A 226 -21.83 -42.73 7.57
C ARG A 226 -22.33 -41.35 7.97
N VAL A 227 -23.04 -41.22 9.08
CA VAL A 227 -23.55 -39.93 9.56
C VAL A 227 -22.40 -39.02 9.99
N VAL A 228 -21.46 -39.55 10.78
CA VAL A 228 -20.26 -38.80 11.19
C VAL A 228 -19.47 -38.35 9.97
N GLY A 229 -19.19 -39.24 9.01
CA GLY A 229 -18.47 -38.89 7.78
C GLY A 229 -19.24 -37.90 6.87
N ALA A 230 -20.57 -37.95 6.84
CA ALA A 230 -21.38 -36.98 6.10
C ALA A 230 -21.36 -35.59 6.74
N VAL A 231 -21.50 -35.53 8.07
CA VAL A 231 -21.40 -34.29 8.85
C VAL A 231 -20.00 -33.70 8.75
N GLU A 232 -18.96 -34.53 8.87
CA GLU A 232 -17.56 -34.12 8.72
C GLU A 232 -17.33 -33.50 7.34
N LYS A 233 -17.80 -34.17 6.28
CA LYS A 233 -17.69 -33.69 4.90
C LYS A 233 -18.49 -32.41 4.65
N ASP A 234 -19.65 -32.24 5.26
CA ASP A 234 -20.46 -31.02 5.13
C ASP A 234 -19.83 -29.83 5.89
N LEU A 235 -19.35 -30.08 7.12
CA LEU A 235 -18.65 -29.07 7.92
C LEU A 235 -17.33 -28.66 7.28
N ALA A 236 -16.55 -29.63 6.78
CA ALA A 236 -15.30 -29.36 6.07
C ALA A 236 -15.57 -28.50 4.81
N ARG A 237 -16.64 -28.79 4.05
CA ARG A 237 -17.04 -27.96 2.91
C ARG A 237 -17.36 -26.51 3.28
N ARG A 238 -17.77 -26.24 4.51
CA ARG A 238 -18.13 -24.88 4.99
C ARG A 238 -16.92 -24.11 5.51
N GLU A 239 -15.96 -24.78 6.15
CA GLU A 239 -14.76 -24.13 6.69
C GLU A 239 -13.62 -24.12 5.69
N LYS A 240 -13.35 -22.95 5.11
CA LYS A 240 -12.19 -22.74 4.24
C LYS A 240 -10.94 -22.42 5.06
N SER A 241 -9.81 -23.02 4.71
CA SER A 241 -8.54 -22.79 5.41
C SER A 241 -8.03 -21.37 5.21
N PHE A 242 -7.33 -20.83 6.21
CA PHE A 242 -6.73 -19.49 6.08
C PHE A 242 -5.74 -19.45 4.91
N ALA A 243 -4.85 -20.44 4.83
CA ALA A 243 -3.89 -20.59 3.74
C ALA A 243 -4.57 -20.69 2.36
N GLY A 244 -5.62 -21.51 2.23
CA GLY A 244 -6.36 -21.64 0.97
C GLY A 244 -7.06 -20.33 0.57
N CYS A 245 -7.66 -19.62 1.52
CA CYS A 245 -8.30 -18.33 1.23
C CYS A 245 -7.27 -17.27 0.84
N TYR A 246 -6.12 -17.25 1.51
CA TYR A 246 -5.00 -16.38 1.19
C TYR A 246 -4.45 -16.67 -0.21
N GLY A 247 -4.11 -17.92 -0.51
CA GLY A 247 -3.63 -18.33 -1.83
C GLY A 247 -4.61 -17.97 -2.94
N TYR A 248 -5.91 -18.15 -2.72
CA TYR A 248 -6.94 -17.68 -3.63
C TYR A 248 -6.92 -16.16 -3.81
N ALA A 249 -6.94 -15.40 -2.71
CA ALA A 249 -6.96 -13.93 -2.75
C ALA A 249 -5.73 -13.36 -3.48
N VAL A 250 -4.55 -13.93 -3.26
CA VAL A 250 -3.32 -13.59 -3.97
C VAL A 250 -3.42 -13.95 -5.45
N SER A 251 -3.96 -15.13 -5.79
CA SER A 251 -4.08 -15.59 -7.19
C SER A 251 -4.98 -14.72 -8.07
N VAL A 252 -5.94 -14.02 -7.47
CA VAL A 252 -6.85 -13.11 -8.18
C VAL A 252 -6.44 -11.65 -8.08
N SER A 253 -5.39 -11.35 -7.31
CA SER A 253 -4.78 -10.01 -7.26
C SER A 253 -3.87 -9.81 -8.46
N ASP A 254 -3.60 -8.55 -8.83
CA ASP A 254 -2.67 -8.26 -9.93
C ASP A 254 -1.26 -8.81 -9.59
N PRO A 255 -0.68 -9.70 -10.42
CA PRO A 255 0.62 -10.30 -10.17
C PRO A 255 1.76 -9.28 -10.01
N ARG A 256 1.65 -8.11 -10.64
CA ARG A 256 2.62 -7.01 -10.52
C ARG A 256 2.62 -6.46 -9.09
N ILE A 257 1.43 -6.27 -8.50
CA ILE A 257 1.30 -5.84 -7.11
C ILE A 257 1.90 -6.86 -6.16
N VAL A 258 1.55 -8.13 -6.33
CA VAL A 258 2.02 -9.22 -5.47
C VAL A 258 3.54 -9.32 -5.50
N ARG A 259 4.14 -9.25 -6.70
CA ARG A 259 5.61 -9.25 -6.86
C ARG A 259 6.27 -8.01 -6.26
N THR A 260 5.65 -6.84 -6.39
CA THR A 260 6.15 -5.60 -5.79
C THR A 260 6.13 -5.64 -4.27
N ILE A 261 5.02 -6.04 -3.64
CA ILE A 261 4.93 -6.16 -2.17
C ILE A 261 5.88 -7.26 -1.67
N ASN A 262 6.06 -8.33 -2.46
CA ASN A 262 7.00 -9.41 -2.20
C ASN A 262 6.77 -10.08 -0.83
N LEU A 263 5.52 -10.38 -0.49
CA LEU A 263 5.16 -11.18 0.67
C LEU A 263 5.30 -12.67 0.31
N THR A 264 6.36 -13.31 0.77
CA THR A 264 6.71 -14.68 0.39
C THR A 264 5.83 -15.73 1.07
N ALA A 265 5.91 -16.98 0.63
CA ALA A 265 5.23 -18.09 1.30
C ALA A 265 5.73 -18.28 2.74
N ASP A 266 7.04 -18.16 2.95
CA ASP A 266 7.67 -18.26 4.28
C ASP A 266 7.23 -17.12 5.20
N ASP A 267 7.09 -15.89 4.66
CA ASP A 267 6.55 -14.76 5.41
C ASP A 267 5.10 -15.04 5.86
N PHE A 268 4.27 -15.59 4.96
CA PHE A 268 2.88 -15.94 5.28
C PHE A 268 2.78 -17.03 6.35
N GLU A 269 3.59 -18.10 6.25
CA GLU A 269 3.61 -19.17 7.24
C GLU A 269 4.06 -18.64 8.61
N LEU A 270 5.10 -17.79 8.66
CA LEU A 270 5.52 -17.12 9.90
C LEU A 270 4.37 -16.34 10.55
N ILE A 271 3.63 -15.51 9.78
CA ILE A 271 2.49 -14.75 10.32
C ILE A 271 1.39 -15.67 10.85
N LYS A 272 1.09 -16.74 10.11
CA LYS A 272 0.04 -17.70 10.44
C LYS A 272 0.38 -18.45 11.73
N GLU A 273 1.63 -18.90 11.88
CA GLU A 273 2.12 -19.58 13.09
C GLU A 273 2.07 -18.65 14.29
N LEU A 274 2.64 -17.44 14.19
CA LEU A 274 2.65 -16.47 15.27
C LEU A 274 1.24 -16.06 15.70
N ARG A 275 0.34 -15.82 14.74
CA ARG A 275 -1.06 -15.52 15.04
C ARG A 275 -1.72 -16.66 15.82
N ASN A 276 -1.45 -17.91 15.47
CA ASN A 276 -2.02 -19.06 16.17
C ASN A 276 -1.44 -19.19 17.59
N ALA A 277 -0.12 -19.08 17.74
CA ALA A 277 0.54 -19.13 19.03
C ALA A 277 0.03 -18.01 19.96
N ILE A 278 -0.07 -16.76 19.47
CA ILE A 278 -0.64 -15.63 20.23
C ILE A 278 -2.10 -15.91 20.63
N ALA A 279 -2.91 -16.46 19.72
CA ALA A 279 -4.32 -16.78 20.00
C ALA A 279 -4.49 -17.86 21.08
N HIS A 280 -3.49 -18.73 21.24
CA HIS A 280 -3.49 -19.82 22.22
C HIS A 280 -2.70 -19.47 23.51
N GLY A 281 -2.02 -18.32 23.54
CA GLY A 281 -1.18 -17.93 24.66
C GLY A 281 0.09 -18.78 24.77
N ASP A 282 0.52 -19.37 23.66
CA ASP A 282 1.72 -20.20 23.61
C ASP A 282 2.99 -19.34 23.71
N ALA A 283 4.08 -19.93 24.20
CA ALA A 283 5.38 -19.27 24.21
C ALA A 283 5.87 -19.04 22.77
N LEU A 284 6.31 -17.81 22.49
CA LEU A 284 6.84 -17.41 21.18
C LEU A 284 8.37 -17.52 21.20
N GLU A 285 8.91 -18.62 20.71
CA GLU A 285 10.35 -18.79 20.53
C GLU A 285 10.74 -18.35 19.12
N LEU A 286 10.98 -17.05 18.96
CA LEU A 286 11.48 -16.48 17.70
C LEU A 286 13.01 -16.52 17.66
N THR A 287 13.57 -16.98 16.54
CA THR A 287 14.99 -16.81 16.23
C THR A 287 15.34 -15.33 16.05
N VAL A 288 16.62 -14.97 16.19
CA VAL A 288 17.09 -13.58 15.96
C VAL A 288 16.74 -13.10 14.55
N GLU A 289 16.89 -13.96 13.54
CA GLU A 289 16.55 -13.65 12.16
C GLU A 289 15.05 -13.34 11.99
N GLU A 290 14.17 -14.13 12.61
CA GLU A 290 12.74 -13.88 12.56
C GLU A 290 12.36 -12.59 13.27
N GLN A 291 12.96 -12.28 14.43
CA GLN A 291 12.73 -11.02 15.14
C GLN A 291 13.09 -9.81 14.28
N GLU A 292 14.21 -9.86 13.57
CA GLU A 292 14.64 -8.79 12.67
C GLU A 292 13.76 -8.67 11.40
N ARG A 293 13.27 -9.80 10.90
CA ARG A 293 12.42 -9.86 9.70
C ARG A 293 10.97 -9.46 9.98
N LEU A 294 10.48 -9.71 11.20
CA LEU A 294 9.06 -9.61 11.53
C LEU A 294 8.43 -8.24 11.24
N PRO A 295 9.04 -7.09 11.60
CA PRO A 295 8.44 -5.79 11.30
C PRO A 295 8.23 -5.57 9.81
N ARG A 296 9.18 -6.01 8.97
CA ARG A 296 9.06 -5.93 7.51
C ARG A 296 7.88 -6.76 7.01
N VAL A 297 7.74 -7.99 7.51
CA VAL A 297 6.66 -8.91 7.16
C VAL A 297 5.28 -8.36 7.54
N VAL A 298 5.14 -7.81 8.75
CA VAL A 298 3.91 -7.15 9.20
C VAL A 298 3.56 -5.96 8.30
N ASN A 299 4.55 -5.15 7.93
CA ASN A 299 4.34 -4.01 7.02
C ASN A 299 3.94 -4.45 5.60
N LYS A 300 4.50 -5.56 5.08
CA LYS A 300 4.05 -6.15 3.80
C LYS A 300 2.59 -6.61 3.86
N VAL A 301 2.15 -7.21 4.96
CA VAL A 301 0.72 -7.55 5.16
C VAL A 301 -0.15 -6.30 5.18
N ALA A 302 0.28 -5.28 5.91
CA ALA A 302 -0.44 -4.02 5.98
C ALA A 302 -0.55 -3.35 4.59
N LEU A 303 0.51 -3.37 3.78
CA LEU A 303 0.45 -2.89 2.39
C LEU A 303 -0.49 -3.71 1.51
N LEU A 304 -0.50 -5.04 1.65
CA LEU A 304 -1.42 -5.90 0.89
C LEU A 304 -2.88 -5.63 1.27
N LEU A 305 -3.15 -5.40 2.57
CA LEU A 305 -4.45 -4.97 3.06
C LEU A 305 -4.84 -3.58 2.54
N MET A 306 -3.91 -2.62 2.53
CA MET A 306 -4.10 -1.28 1.96
C MET A 306 -4.47 -1.37 0.48
N TYR A 307 -3.74 -2.17 -0.30
CA TYR A 307 -4.03 -2.40 -1.71
C TYR A 307 -5.47 -2.91 -1.92
N TRP A 308 -5.88 -3.94 -1.17
CA TRP A 308 -7.25 -4.45 -1.31
C TRP A 308 -8.30 -3.47 -0.83
N ALA A 309 -8.01 -2.65 0.18
CA ALA A 309 -8.89 -1.57 0.60
C ALA A 309 -9.04 -0.51 -0.50
N TRP A 310 -7.94 -0.12 -1.15
CA TRP A 310 -7.94 0.84 -2.25
C TRP A 310 -8.75 0.36 -3.46
N LEU A 311 -8.63 -0.92 -3.82
CA LEU A 311 -9.48 -1.50 -4.86
C LEU A 311 -10.97 -1.41 -4.48
N ASP A 312 -11.29 -1.68 -3.23
CA ASP A 312 -12.66 -1.62 -2.72
C ASP A 312 -13.21 -0.17 -2.68
N LEU A 313 -12.32 0.80 -2.49
CA LEU A 313 -12.59 2.24 -2.63
C LEU A 313 -12.66 2.71 -4.10
N GLY A 314 -12.38 1.84 -5.08
CA GLY A 314 -12.50 2.14 -6.51
C GLY A 314 -11.25 2.72 -7.17
N LEU A 315 -10.08 2.66 -6.50
CA LEU A 315 -8.78 2.90 -7.12
C LEU A 315 -8.34 1.68 -7.95
N SER A 316 -7.47 1.88 -8.93
CA SER A 316 -6.95 0.83 -9.80
C SER A 316 -5.60 0.26 -9.34
N ASP A 317 -5.18 -0.87 -9.93
CA ASP A 317 -3.84 -1.42 -9.71
C ASP A 317 -2.74 -0.43 -10.12
N ALA A 318 -2.96 0.31 -11.22
CA ALA A 318 -2.03 1.33 -11.70
C ALA A 318 -1.90 2.51 -10.74
N ASP A 319 -3.03 2.95 -10.16
CA ASP A 319 -3.04 3.98 -9.11
C ASP A 319 -2.17 3.54 -7.92
N PHE A 320 -2.33 2.30 -7.46
CA PHE A 320 -1.54 1.78 -6.34
C PHE A 320 -0.04 1.68 -6.68
N LEU A 321 0.33 1.17 -7.86
CA LEU A 321 1.74 1.11 -8.26
C LEU A 321 2.40 2.49 -8.32
N GLU A 322 1.75 3.46 -8.97
CA GLU A 322 2.29 4.82 -9.09
C GLU A 322 2.49 5.44 -7.69
N SER A 323 1.56 5.19 -6.76
CA SER A 323 1.68 5.64 -5.37
C SER A 323 2.88 5.07 -4.61
N LEU A 324 3.30 3.82 -4.90
CA LEU A 324 4.47 3.21 -4.26
C LEU A 324 5.80 3.78 -4.76
N HIS A 325 5.82 4.33 -5.97
CA HIS A 325 7.02 4.91 -6.57
C HIS A 325 7.32 6.30 -6.02
N GLN A 326 6.30 7.14 -5.85
CA GLN A 326 6.44 8.54 -5.47
C GLN A 326 5.96 8.83 -4.03
N THR A 327 6.48 8.09 -3.05
CA THR A 327 6.05 8.27 -1.65
C THR A 327 7.20 8.20 -0.67
N SER A 328 7.11 9.00 0.39
CA SER A 328 7.92 8.84 1.60
C SER A 328 7.11 8.24 2.75
N ASN A 329 5.98 7.59 2.45
CA ASN A 329 5.16 6.93 3.44
C ASN A 329 5.98 5.86 4.18
N ARG A 330 5.97 5.93 5.51
CA ARG A 330 6.76 5.05 6.39
C ARG A 330 6.41 3.58 6.21
N LEU A 331 5.13 3.25 5.99
CA LEU A 331 4.72 1.86 5.76
C LEU A 331 5.40 1.28 4.52
N VAL A 332 5.44 2.05 3.42
CA VAL A 332 6.13 1.65 2.19
C VAL A 332 7.64 1.51 2.41
N GLY A 333 8.24 2.52 3.05
CA GLY A 333 9.68 2.53 3.34
C GLY A 333 10.13 1.38 4.25
N GLN A 334 9.26 0.91 5.16
CA GLN A 334 9.57 -0.15 6.11
C GLN A 334 9.10 -1.55 5.69
N ALA A 335 8.34 -1.68 4.60
CA ALA A 335 7.90 -2.97 4.08
C ALA A 335 8.96 -3.68 3.24
N ASP A 336 10.03 -2.98 2.83
CA ASP A 336 11.08 -3.53 1.96
C ASP A 336 10.50 -4.15 0.67
N ILE A 337 9.76 -3.32 -0.07
CA ILE A 337 9.13 -3.72 -1.34
C ILE A 337 10.19 -4.00 -2.42
N CYS A 338 9.88 -4.89 -3.35
CA CYS A 338 10.74 -5.18 -4.49
C CYS A 338 10.72 -4.02 -5.49
N ARG A 339 11.71 -3.12 -5.40
CA ARG A 339 11.85 -1.96 -6.31
C ARG A 339 12.02 -2.37 -7.77
N ILE A 340 12.76 -3.43 -8.03
CA ILE A 340 12.93 -3.99 -9.39
C ILE A 340 11.57 -4.38 -9.99
N ALA A 341 10.70 -5.05 -9.22
CA ALA A 341 9.37 -5.43 -9.68
C ALA A 341 8.48 -4.20 -9.89
N LEU A 342 8.58 -3.18 -9.03
CA LEU A 342 7.87 -1.91 -9.18
C LEU A 342 8.28 -1.17 -10.45
N ASP A 343 9.58 -0.99 -10.68
CA ASP A 343 10.11 -0.26 -11.84
C ASP A 343 9.77 -0.98 -13.15
N ARG A 344 9.77 -2.32 -13.13
CA ARG A 344 9.28 -3.15 -14.23
C ARG A 344 7.78 -2.96 -14.47
N ALA A 345 6.98 -2.91 -13.41
CA ALA A 345 5.53 -2.77 -13.52
C ALA A 345 5.10 -1.39 -14.04
N LEU A 346 5.88 -0.34 -13.73
CA LEU A 346 5.64 1.04 -14.16
C LEU A 346 6.38 1.42 -15.46
N GLY A 347 7.32 0.61 -15.94
CA GLY A 347 8.15 0.94 -17.10
C GLY A 347 9.07 2.13 -16.85
N ARG A 348 9.58 2.28 -15.62
CA ARG A 348 10.41 3.43 -15.19
C ARG A 348 11.91 3.21 -15.37
N ALA A 349 12.33 1.96 -15.61
CA ALA A 349 13.72 1.58 -15.85
C ALA A 349 13.82 0.68 -17.08
N GLU A 350 14.97 0.70 -17.73
CA GLU A 350 15.27 -0.25 -18.82
C GLU A 350 15.75 -1.59 -18.26
N PHE A 351 15.40 -2.67 -18.95
CA PHE A 351 15.81 -4.02 -18.59
C PHE A 351 16.54 -4.65 -19.77
N HIS A 352 17.79 -5.07 -19.55
CA HIS A 352 18.61 -5.70 -20.57
C HIS A 352 19.05 -7.08 -20.12
N THR A 353 18.53 -8.10 -20.81
CA THR A 353 19.00 -9.48 -20.64
C THR A 353 20.33 -9.67 -21.36
N VAL A 354 21.34 -10.19 -20.65
CA VAL A 354 22.67 -10.48 -21.19
C VAL A 354 23.04 -11.95 -20.97
N SER A 355 24.06 -12.43 -21.70
CA SER A 355 24.57 -13.79 -21.48
C SER A 355 25.24 -13.91 -20.12
N THR A 356 25.30 -15.13 -19.57
CA THR A 356 25.98 -15.42 -18.31
C THR A 356 27.45 -14.94 -18.32
N ALA A 357 28.14 -15.04 -19.46
CA ALA A 357 29.50 -14.58 -19.62
C ALA A 357 29.62 -13.04 -19.54
N ALA A 358 28.71 -12.32 -20.22
CA ALA A 358 28.66 -10.86 -20.15
C ALA A 358 28.27 -10.36 -18.74
N PHE A 359 27.35 -11.06 -18.08
CA PHE A 359 26.98 -10.76 -16.69
C PHE A 359 28.15 -11.00 -15.73
N ALA A 360 28.94 -12.06 -15.93
CA ALA A 360 30.10 -12.36 -15.09
C ALA A 360 31.23 -11.32 -15.23
N ALA A 361 31.27 -10.56 -16.33
CA ALA A 361 32.19 -9.46 -16.52
C ALA A 361 31.79 -8.19 -15.72
N LEU A 362 30.58 -8.15 -15.16
CA LEU A 362 30.13 -7.04 -14.31
C LEU A 362 30.84 -7.06 -12.95
N PRO A 363 31.01 -5.89 -12.30
CA PRO A 363 31.62 -5.80 -10.98
C PRO A 363 30.86 -6.61 -9.91
N ALA A 364 31.35 -7.80 -9.57
CA ALA A 364 30.66 -8.76 -8.70
C ALA A 364 30.40 -8.29 -7.26
N LYS A 365 31.03 -7.19 -6.80
CA LYS A 365 30.95 -6.71 -5.41
C LYS A 365 29.92 -5.61 -5.16
N LYS A 366 29.21 -5.13 -6.20
CA LYS A 366 28.27 -4.02 -6.06
C LYS A 366 26.86 -4.46 -6.46
N ALA A 367 25.91 -4.32 -5.55
CA ALA A 367 24.49 -4.48 -5.84
C ALA A 367 23.96 -3.38 -6.80
N MET A 368 24.62 -2.22 -6.78
CA MET A 368 24.27 -1.04 -7.55
C MET A 368 25.53 -0.34 -8.08
N ILE A 369 25.50 0.05 -9.36
CA ILE A 369 26.60 0.75 -10.03
C ILE A 369 26.10 2.10 -10.56
N ILE A 370 26.78 3.18 -10.21
CA ILE A 370 26.46 4.52 -10.70
C ILE A 370 27.38 4.81 -11.91
N HIS A 371 26.81 5.37 -12.98
CA HIS A 371 27.54 5.78 -14.19
C HIS A 371 28.31 4.65 -14.90
N GLY A 372 27.77 3.42 -14.87
CA GLY A 372 28.33 2.31 -15.64
C GLY A 372 28.29 2.57 -17.13
N CYS A 373 29.40 2.31 -17.83
CA CYS A 373 29.51 2.50 -19.28
C CYS A 373 29.33 1.15 -20.01
N PHE A 374 28.54 1.17 -21.07
CA PHE A 374 28.27 0.03 -21.94
C PHE A 374 28.49 0.39 -23.39
N ARG A 375 28.97 -0.56 -24.17
CA ARG A 375 28.98 -0.50 -25.64
C ARG A 375 27.81 -1.30 -26.17
N ARG A 376 27.04 -0.71 -27.08
CA ARG A 376 26.02 -1.45 -27.83
C ARG A 376 26.70 -2.21 -28.96
N LEU A 377 26.54 -3.51 -28.95
CA LEU A 377 27.09 -4.40 -29.97
C LEU A 377 26.20 -4.37 -31.22
N PRO A 378 26.74 -4.69 -32.42
CA PRO A 378 25.99 -4.62 -33.68
C PRO A 378 24.70 -5.45 -33.72
N TYR A 379 24.61 -6.50 -32.90
CA TYR A 379 23.43 -7.36 -32.76
C TYR A 379 22.46 -6.90 -31.65
N GLY A 380 22.63 -5.68 -31.11
CA GLY A 380 21.78 -5.09 -30.07
C GLY A 380 22.11 -5.49 -28.63
N GLY A 381 23.10 -6.37 -28.42
CA GLY A 381 23.55 -6.74 -27.07
C GLY A 381 24.33 -5.60 -26.39
N LEU A 382 24.37 -5.60 -25.06
CA LEU A 382 25.21 -4.68 -24.29
C LEU A 382 26.47 -5.38 -23.78
N GLN A 383 27.61 -4.70 -23.88
CA GLN A 383 28.87 -5.12 -23.27
C GLN A 383 29.34 -4.04 -22.29
N PHE A 384 29.58 -4.44 -21.05
CA PHE A 384 30.11 -3.53 -20.03
C PHE A 384 31.59 -3.18 -20.32
N ASP A 385 31.91 -1.88 -20.27
CA ASP A 385 33.27 -1.39 -20.47
C ASP A 385 33.84 -0.86 -19.14
N ALA A 386 34.62 -1.71 -18.48
CA ALA A 386 35.22 -1.39 -17.19
C ALA A 386 36.24 -0.24 -17.28
N GLY A 387 36.93 -0.09 -18.42
CA GLY A 387 37.92 0.95 -18.63
C GLY A 387 37.27 2.33 -18.72
N LEU A 388 36.23 2.45 -19.56
CA LEU A 388 35.45 3.68 -19.68
C LEU A 388 34.71 4.04 -18.39
N THR A 389 34.18 3.04 -17.68
CA THR A 389 33.53 3.27 -16.38
C THR A 389 34.53 3.81 -15.35
N ALA A 390 35.76 3.30 -15.32
CA ALA A 390 36.80 3.79 -14.42
C ALA A 390 37.25 5.23 -14.79
N ALA A 391 37.43 5.50 -16.08
CA ALA A 391 37.77 6.83 -16.59
C ALA A 391 36.71 7.85 -16.20
N LEU A 392 35.43 7.54 -16.40
CA LEU A 392 34.34 8.44 -16.02
C LEU A 392 34.30 8.69 -14.51
N ALA A 393 34.49 7.66 -13.69
CA ALA A 393 34.53 7.79 -12.23
C ALA A 393 35.72 8.60 -11.70
N GLU A 394 36.79 8.77 -12.50
CA GLU A 394 37.89 9.68 -12.20
C GLU A 394 37.50 11.14 -12.45
N VAL A 395 36.80 11.42 -13.55
CA VAL A 395 36.41 12.79 -13.91
C VAL A 395 35.25 13.29 -13.05
N THR A 396 34.28 12.45 -12.72
CA THR A 396 33.11 12.84 -11.91
C THR A 396 33.40 12.95 -10.41
N ARG A 397 34.66 12.75 -9.97
CA ARG A 397 35.03 12.71 -8.55
C ARG A 397 35.03 14.08 -7.85
N GLY A 398 34.80 15.18 -8.60
CA GLY A 398 34.73 16.53 -8.05
C GLY A 398 33.86 17.53 -8.83
N GLU A 399 33.30 17.15 -9.97
CA GLU A 399 32.54 18.04 -10.86
C GLU A 399 31.28 17.37 -11.39
N THR A 400 30.21 18.16 -11.56
CA THR A 400 29.01 17.72 -12.28
C THR A 400 29.21 18.03 -13.76
N LEU A 401 29.38 17.00 -14.58
CA LEU A 401 29.57 17.16 -16.02
C LEU A 401 28.22 17.18 -16.75
N GLY A 402 28.09 18.09 -17.72
CA GLY A 402 27.07 17.98 -18.77
C GLY A 402 27.42 16.87 -19.77
N MET A 403 26.49 16.53 -20.67
CA MET A 403 26.67 15.46 -21.65
C MET A 403 27.92 15.62 -22.52
N ASP A 404 28.25 16.85 -22.96
CA ASP A 404 29.44 17.12 -23.76
C ASP A 404 30.74 16.82 -22.97
N GLY A 405 30.79 17.20 -21.69
CA GLY A 405 31.92 16.90 -20.83
C GLY A 405 32.09 15.41 -20.54
N VAL A 406 30.98 14.65 -20.47
CA VAL A 406 31.04 13.19 -20.37
C VAL A 406 31.55 12.58 -21.66
N ALA A 407 31.07 13.04 -22.82
CA ALA A 407 31.51 12.57 -24.12
C ALA A 407 33.02 12.81 -24.33
N ASP A 408 33.51 14.00 -23.96
CA ASP A 408 34.94 14.35 -23.99
C ASP A 408 35.76 13.45 -23.05
N ALA A 409 35.29 13.22 -21.82
CA ALA A 409 35.95 12.34 -20.86
C ALA A 409 36.06 10.89 -21.34
N LEU A 410 35.07 10.43 -22.11
CA LEU A 410 35.01 9.09 -22.67
C LEU A 410 35.69 8.98 -24.05
N GLY A 411 36.08 10.12 -24.65
CA GLY A 411 36.67 10.18 -25.99
C GLY A 411 35.70 9.73 -27.10
N VAL A 412 34.41 10.01 -26.94
CA VAL A 412 33.35 9.63 -27.89
C VAL A 412 32.59 10.86 -28.39
N ALA A 413 31.94 10.75 -29.55
CA ALA A 413 31.09 11.82 -30.04
C ALA A 413 29.80 11.90 -29.20
N PRO A 414 29.34 13.10 -28.77
CA PRO A 414 28.11 13.24 -27.97
C PRO A 414 26.88 12.56 -28.60
N ALA A 415 26.78 12.56 -29.93
CA ALA A 415 25.69 11.93 -30.67
C ALA A 415 25.60 10.40 -30.54
N THR A 416 26.69 9.75 -30.12
CA THR A 416 26.76 8.29 -29.91
C THR A 416 26.48 7.88 -28.46
N LEU A 417 26.33 8.87 -27.57
CA LEU A 417 26.19 8.65 -26.14
C LEU A 417 24.74 8.83 -25.71
N THR A 418 24.14 7.76 -25.20
CA THR A 418 22.83 7.80 -24.55
C THR A 418 23.01 7.62 -23.05
N VAL A 419 22.42 8.49 -22.24
CA VAL A 419 22.32 8.30 -20.79
C VAL A 419 20.91 7.80 -20.46
N LEU A 420 20.82 6.68 -19.75
CA LEU A 420 19.55 6.20 -19.20
C LEU A 420 19.40 6.70 -17.77
N GLY A 421 18.20 6.97 -17.28
CA GLY A 421 18.02 7.33 -15.87
C GLY A 421 18.37 6.18 -14.93
N GLN A 422 17.85 4.99 -15.22
CA GLN A 422 18.05 3.77 -14.45
C GLN A 422 17.92 2.56 -15.39
N ALA A 423 18.77 1.56 -15.19
CA ALA A 423 18.68 0.30 -15.94
C ALA A 423 19.04 -0.90 -15.06
N TYR A 424 18.49 -2.06 -15.42
CA TYR A 424 18.77 -3.34 -14.79
C TYR A 424 19.37 -4.29 -15.81
N ILE A 425 20.55 -4.83 -15.51
CA ILE A 425 21.18 -5.88 -16.31
C ILE A 425 20.86 -7.22 -15.67
N GLU A 426 20.33 -8.16 -16.45
CA GLU A 426 19.84 -9.44 -15.92
C GLU A 426 20.41 -10.66 -16.68
N SER A 427 20.63 -11.74 -15.93
CA SER A 427 21.02 -13.05 -16.45
C SER A 427 20.38 -14.15 -15.58
N GLY A 428 19.25 -14.69 -16.04
CA GLY A 428 18.44 -15.61 -15.24
C GLY A 428 17.85 -14.91 -14.02
N GLU A 429 18.13 -15.44 -12.82
CA GLU A 429 17.66 -14.87 -11.54
C GLU A 429 18.58 -13.76 -11.00
N ARG A 430 19.74 -13.53 -11.63
CA ARG A 430 20.72 -12.54 -11.18
C ARG A 430 20.45 -11.19 -11.85
N ILE A 431 20.44 -10.13 -11.05
CA ILE A 431 20.20 -8.76 -11.50
C ILE A 431 21.20 -7.82 -10.82
N ILE A 432 21.74 -6.86 -11.57
CA ILE A 432 22.52 -5.73 -11.04
C ILE A 432 21.86 -4.44 -11.50
N GLU A 433 21.70 -3.51 -10.55
CA GLU A 433 21.13 -2.19 -10.79
C GLU A 433 22.20 -1.19 -11.26
N PHE A 434 21.82 -0.36 -12.23
CA PHE A 434 22.62 0.76 -12.70
C PHE A 434 21.84 2.08 -12.59
N ILE A 435 22.44 3.07 -11.96
CA ILE A 435 21.93 4.45 -11.90
C ILE A 435 22.70 5.31 -12.89
N SER A 436 21.98 6.02 -13.75
CA SER A 436 22.55 6.86 -14.78
C SER A 436 23.59 6.18 -15.69
N PRO A 437 23.35 4.94 -16.21
CA PRO A 437 24.33 4.29 -17.07
C PRO A 437 24.40 4.95 -18.45
N TYR A 438 25.58 4.87 -19.05
CA TYR A 438 25.87 5.38 -20.38
C TYR A 438 25.96 4.25 -21.39
N ILE A 439 25.22 4.37 -22.49
CA ILE A 439 25.27 3.46 -23.63
C ILE A 439 25.95 4.19 -24.78
N ILE A 440 27.01 3.59 -25.29
CA ILE A 440 27.79 4.08 -26.42
C ILE A 440 27.42 3.24 -27.63
N ASP A 441 26.76 3.86 -28.60
CA ASP A 441 26.49 3.26 -29.88
C ASP A 441 27.79 3.24 -30.69
N VAL A 442 28.30 2.04 -30.95
CA VAL A 442 29.48 1.90 -31.80
C VAL A 442 29.01 2.03 -33.24
N ASP A 443 29.55 3.01 -33.97
CA ASP A 443 29.30 3.11 -35.41
C ASP A 443 29.57 1.74 -36.05
N PRO A 444 28.67 1.25 -36.95
CA PRO A 444 28.97 0.04 -37.69
C PRO A 444 30.28 0.29 -38.41
N ILE A 445 31.30 -0.52 -38.08
CA ILE A 445 32.55 -0.57 -38.83
C ILE A 445 32.13 -0.88 -40.26
N VAL A 446 32.10 0.15 -41.12
CA VAL A 446 31.90 -0.03 -42.55
C VAL A 446 33.14 -0.80 -43.01
N PRO A 447 33.00 -2.03 -43.51
CA PRO A 447 34.12 -2.88 -43.87
C PRO A 447 34.99 -2.28 -44.98
#